data_AF-A0A8I1MDL6-F1
#
_entry.id   AF-A0A8I1MDL6-F1
#
_cell.length_a   1.000
_cell.length_b   1.000
_cell.length_c   1.000
_cell.angle_alpha   90.00
_cell.angle_beta   90.00
_cell.angle_gamma   90.00
#
_symmetry.space_group_name_H-M   'P 1'
#
loop_
_entity.id
_entity.type
_entity.pdbx_description
1 polymer ?
#
loop_
_entity_poly.entity_id
_entity_poly.type
_entity_poly.pdbx_seq_one_letter_code
_entity_poly.pdbx_strand_id
1 'polypeptide(L)'
;MRIHMKYKRIIFAFCMALSISCFVSFTLVSINFGYNDTFMSTWLKIWSEAFVCAFFGSYFFPIGINKLMSKIQFVEESLNRSGKEM
;
A
#
# COMPACT_ATOMS: atom_id res chain seq x y z
N MET A 1 3.05 29.62 3.03
CA MET A 1 2.49 28.78 1.95
C MET A 1 1.19 28.15 2.41
N ARG A 2 0.04 28.49 1.80
CA ARG A 2 -1.30 27.99 2.20
C ARG A 2 -1.65 26.77 1.36
N ILE A 3 -1.36 25.58 1.89
CA ILE A 3 -1.72 24.29 1.26
C ILE A 3 -3.13 23.93 1.74
N HIS A 4 -4.07 23.70 0.82
CA HIS A 4 -5.42 23.24 1.16
C HIS A 4 -5.36 21.99 2.06
N MET A 5 -6.08 21.99 3.19
CA MET A 5 -6.01 20.92 4.21
C MET A 5 -6.27 19.50 3.67
N LYS A 6 -7.08 19.38 2.61
CA LYS A 6 -7.32 18.10 1.92
C LYS A 6 -6.04 17.50 1.35
N TYR A 7 -5.21 18.30 0.66
CA TYR A 7 -3.93 17.85 0.12
C TYR A 7 -2.88 17.70 1.19
N LYS A 8 -2.88 18.57 2.21
CA LYS A 8 -1.92 18.46 3.33
C LYS A 8 -2.00 17.10 4.01
N ARG A 9 -3.21 16.56 4.23
CA ARG A 9 -3.40 15.23 4.86
C ARG A 9 -2.91 14.09 3.95
N ILE A 10 -3.21 14.16 2.65
CA ILE A 10 -2.79 13.14 1.68
C ILE A 10 -1.27 13.15 1.52
N ILE A 11 -0.66 14.32 1.33
CA ILE A 11 0.80 14.47 1.18
C ILE A 11 1.51 14.06 2.47
N PHE A 12 0.96 14.40 3.63
CA PHE A 12 1.52 13.98 4.92
C PHE A 12 1.47 12.45 5.08
N ALA A 13 0.33 11.83 4.82
CA ALA A 13 0.19 10.38 4.90
C ALA A 13 1.11 9.67 3.88
N PHE A 14 1.21 10.19 2.65
CA PHE A 14 2.11 9.68 1.63
C PHE A 14 3.57 9.80 2.05
N CYS A 15 4.00 10.97 2.56
CA CYS A 15 5.38 11.20 3.01
C CYS A 15 5.74 10.33 4.22
N MET A 16 4.80 10.14 5.16
CA MET A 16 4.97 9.23 6.30
C MET A 16 5.14 7.78 5.84
N ALA A 17 4.26 7.30 4.95
CA ALA A 17 4.33 5.94 4.41
C ALA A 17 5.62 5.71 3.60
N LEU A 18 6.01 6.70 2.79
CA LEU A 18 7.24 6.67 2.00
C LEU A 18 8.48 6.65 2.90
N SER A 19 8.49 7.44 3.98
CA SER A 19 9.58 7.44 4.96
C SER A 19 9.74 6.09 5.63
N ILE A 20 8.65 5.49 6.13
CA ILE A 20 8.68 4.17 6.77
C ILE A 20 9.14 3.09 5.77
N SER A 21 8.63 3.12 4.54
CA SER A 21 9.02 2.17 3.50
C SER A 21 10.52 2.26 3.15
N CYS A 22 11.03 3.49 2.96
CA CYS A 22 12.46 3.71 2.75
C CYS A 22 13.28 3.18 3.92
N PHE A 23 12.90 3.48 5.16
CA PHE A 23 13.68 3.12 6.35
C PHE A 23 13.76 1.60 6.56
N VAL A 24 12.64 0.90 6.39
CA VAL A 24 12.58 -0.58 6.50
C VAL A 24 13.42 -1.21 5.39
N SER A 25 13.25 -0.75 4.15
CA SER A 25 14.02 -1.27 3.03
C SER A 25 15.53 -1.00 3.18
N PHE A 26 15.90 0.18 3.67
CA PHE A 26 17.28 0.54 3.94
C PHE A 26 17.91 -0.38 4.99
N THR A 27 17.20 -0.58 6.10
CA THR A 27 17.65 -1.48 7.17
C THR A 27 17.83 -2.91 6.66
N LEU A 28 16.87 -3.40 5.87
CA LEU A 28 16.92 -4.75 5.31
C LEU A 28 18.13 -4.95 4.38
N VAL A 29 18.38 -4.02 3.45
CA VAL A 29 19.52 -4.09 2.53
C VAL A 29 20.83 -3.90 3.32
N SER A 30 20.85 -3.04 4.35
CA SER A 30 22.05 -2.80 5.17
C SER A 30 22.49 -4.08 5.88
N ILE A 31 21.54 -4.85 6.41
CA ILE A 31 21.79 -6.14 7.05
C ILE A 31 22.20 -7.21 6.02
N ASN A 32 21.60 -7.25 4.84
CA ASN A 32 21.81 -8.32 3.86
C ASN A 32 23.09 -8.15 3.01
N PHE A 33 23.42 -6.92 2.61
CA PHE A 33 24.52 -6.65 1.66
C PHE A 33 25.78 -6.06 2.31
N GLY A 34 25.68 -5.55 3.55
CA GLY A 34 26.74 -4.78 4.18
C GLY A 34 26.99 -3.42 3.50
N TYR A 35 27.89 -2.62 4.07
CA TYR A 35 28.27 -1.31 3.53
C TYR A 35 29.36 -1.47 2.47
N ASN A 36 28.95 -1.63 1.21
CA ASN A 36 29.82 -1.55 0.02
C ASN A 36 29.61 -0.22 -0.73
N ASP A 37 30.55 0.18 -1.59
CA ASP A 37 30.43 1.41 -2.41
C ASP A 37 29.16 1.46 -3.27
N THR A 38 28.65 0.30 -3.69
CA THR A 38 27.41 0.16 -4.47
C THR A 38 26.14 0.06 -3.62
N PHE A 39 26.24 0.02 -2.29
CA PHE A 39 25.12 -0.21 -1.38
C PHE A 39 23.96 0.77 -1.62
N MET A 40 24.24 2.08 -1.60
CA MET A 40 23.23 3.12 -1.80
C MET A 40 22.56 3.01 -3.17
N SER A 41 23.36 2.78 -4.22
CA SER A 41 22.85 2.66 -5.60
C SER A 41 21.97 1.42 -5.77
N THR A 42 22.39 0.29 -5.21
CA THR A 42 21.64 -0.98 -5.27
C THR A 42 20.36 -0.89 -4.45
N TRP A 43 20.42 -0.33 -3.25
CA TRP A 43 19.25 -0.12 -2.40
C TRP A 43 18.19 0.74 -3.11
N LEU A 44 18.57 1.90 -3.63
CA LEU A 44 17.63 2.84 -4.23
C LEU A 44 17.00 2.26 -5.50
N LYS A 45 17.79 1.50 -6.27
CA LYS A 45 17.33 0.77 -7.45
C LYS A 45 16.30 -0.30 -7.07
N ILE A 46 16.66 -1.24 -6.19
CA ILE A 46 15.77 -2.34 -5.77
C ILE A 46 14.49 -1.80 -5.12
N TRP A 47 14.61 -0.79 -4.26
CA TRP A 47 13.46 -0.16 -3.60
C TRP A 47 12.50 0.47 -4.63
N SER A 48 13.04 1.23 -5.59
CA SER A 48 12.22 1.88 -6.62
C SER A 48 11.54 0.86 -7.55
N GLU A 49 12.25 -0.20 -7.96
CA GLU A 49 11.69 -1.28 -8.78
C GLU A 49 10.55 -2.01 -8.06
N ALA A 50 10.75 -2.33 -6.78
CA ALA A 50 9.72 -2.95 -5.94
C ALA A 50 8.50 -2.03 -5.74
N PHE A 51 8.74 -0.73 -5.50
CA PHE A 51 7.66 0.25 -5.32
C PHE A 51 6.81 0.39 -6.58
N VAL A 52 7.44 0.50 -7.75
CA VAL A 52 6.73 0.58 -9.04
C VAL A 52 5.95 -0.71 -9.29
N CYS A 53 6.56 -1.87 -9.09
CA CYS A 53 5.88 -3.16 -9.25
C CYS A 53 4.66 -3.29 -8.32
N ALA A 54 4.80 -2.91 -7.05
CA ALA A 54 3.71 -2.91 -6.08
C ALA A 54 2.60 -1.91 -6.44
N PHE A 55 2.95 -0.75 -6.98
CA PHE A 55 1.97 0.24 -7.44
C PHE A 55 1.12 -0.29 -8.60
N PHE A 56 1.75 -0.90 -9.61
CA PHE A 56 1.04 -1.58 -10.69
C PHE A 56 0.22 -2.76 -10.18
N GLY A 57 0.77 -3.56 -9.27
CA GLY A 57 0.07 -4.64 -8.59
C GLY A 57 -1.18 -4.16 -7.88
N SER A 58 -1.09 -3.09 -7.07
CA SER A 58 -2.23 -2.52 -6.35
C SER A 58 -3.31 -1.95 -7.27
N TYR A 59 -3.02 -1.63 -8.53
CA TYR A 59 -4.03 -1.23 -9.51
C TYR A 59 -4.65 -2.44 -10.20
N PHE A 60 -3.84 -3.45 -10.55
CA PHE A 60 -4.27 -4.62 -11.30
C PHE A 60 -5.00 -5.67 -10.42
N PHE A 61 -4.50 -5.93 -9.23
CA PHE A 61 -5.07 -6.90 -8.28
C PHE A 61 -6.53 -6.62 -7.92
N PRO A 62 -6.95 -5.40 -7.51
CA PRO A 62 -8.35 -5.16 -7.17
C PRO A 62 -9.28 -5.33 -8.37
N ILE A 63 -8.83 -5.10 -9.61
CA ILE A 63 -9.65 -5.39 -10.81
C ILE A 63 -9.86 -6.90 -10.95
N GLY A 64 -8.79 -7.70 -10.79
CA GLY A 64 -8.88 -9.17 -10.81
C GLY A 64 -9.69 -9.74 -9.65
N ILE A 65 -9.47 -9.23 -8.44
CA ILE A 65 -10.18 -9.64 -7.22
C ILE A 65 -11.64 -9.22 -7.27
N ASN A 66 -11.99 -8.01 -7.72
CA ASN A 66 -13.40 -7.61 -7.88
C ASN A 66 -14.14 -8.52 -8.87
N LYS A 67 -13.47 -8.93 -9.95
CA LYS A 67 -14.05 -9.87 -10.92
C LYS A 67 -14.25 -11.27 -10.32
N LEU A 68 -13.38 -11.69 -9.40
CA LEU A 68 -13.51 -12.94 -8.65
C LEU A 68 -14.58 -12.85 -7.55
N MET A 69 -14.58 -11.78 -6.76
CA MET A 69 -15.58 -11.50 -5.73
C MET A 69 -16.98 -11.38 -6.33
N SER A 70 -17.13 -10.81 -7.53
CA SER A 70 -18.43 -10.77 -8.22
C SER A 70 -18.96 -12.16 -8.59
N LYS A 71 -18.10 -13.20 -8.71
CA LYS A 71 -18.54 -14.59 -8.88
C LYS A 71 -18.88 -15.27 -7.55
N ILE A 72 -18.29 -14.80 -6.47
CA ILE A 72 -18.55 -15.25 -5.11
C ILE A 72 -19.48 -14.20 -4.49
N GLN A 73 -20.69 -14.08 -5.03
CA GLN A 73 -21.72 -13.28 -4.38
C GLN A 73 -22.02 -13.95 -3.04
N PHE A 74 -21.31 -13.54 -1.99
CA PHE A 74 -21.73 -13.80 -0.64
C PHE A 74 -23.12 -13.18 -0.54
N VAL A 75 -24.13 -14.04 -0.46
CA VAL A 75 -25.42 -13.66 0.13
C VAL A 75 -25.06 -13.20 1.54
N GLU A 76 -24.94 -11.90 1.73
CA GLU A 76 -25.20 -11.31 3.04
C GLU A 76 -26.65 -11.68 3.31
N GLU A 77 -26.84 -12.74 4.08
CA GLU A 77 -28.13 -13.06 4.66
C GLU A 77 -28.44 -11.89 5.58
N SER A 78 -29.17 -10.92 5.04
CA SER A 78 -29.66 -9.76 5.76
C SER A 78 -30.43 -10.31 6.95
N LEU A 79 -29.81 -10.27 8.13
CA LEU A 79 -30.44 -10.62 9.39
C LEU A 79 -31.47 -9.52 9.67
N ASN A 80 -32.61 -9.63 8.99
CA ASN A 80 -33.88 -9.03 9.31
C ASN A 80 -34.33 -9.59 10.67
N ARG A 81 -33.71 -9.10 11.74
CA ARG A 81 -34.12 -9.29 13.13
C ARG A 81 -33.89 -8.01 13.94
N SER A 82 -34.65 -6.96 13.65
CA SER A 82 -35.14 -6.05 14.70
C SER A 82 -36.25 -5.13 14.18
N GLY A 83 -37.15 -5.71 13.36
CA GLY A 83 -38.42 -5.09 12.95
C GLY A 83 -39.60 -6.00 13.28
N LYS A 84 -39.44 -6.89 14.27
CA LYS A 84 -40.55 -7.66 14.84
C LYS A 84 -40.83 -7.13 16.24
N GLU A 85 -42.01 -6.53 16.34
CA GLU A 85 -42.92 -6.61 17.49
C GLU A 85 -42.48 -5.68 18.64
N MET A 86 -43.04 -4.46 18.72
CA MET A 86 -44.37 -4.18 19.30
C MET A 86 -44.61 -4.95 20.59
#